data_AF-A0A1V4MMS8-F1
#
_entry.id   AF-A0A1V4MMS8-F1
#
_cell.length_a   1.000
_cell.length_b   1.000
_cell.length_c   1.000
_cell.angle_alpha   90.00
_cell.angle_beta   90.00
_cell.angle_gamma   90.00
#
_symmetry.space_group_name_H-M   'P 1'
#
loop_
_entity.id
_entity.type
_entity.pdbx_description
1 polymer ?
#
loop_
_entity_poly.entity_id
_entity_poly.type
_entity_poly.pdbx_seq_one_letter_code
_entity_poly.pdbx_strand_id
1 'polypeptide(L)'
;MPPSKIVFHWHGETFDLPPGAIRLAKSEGCGNRAFQFGRRVIGLQFHLETTPKSAREIVSNCHDELVPSRYVQAEEEILSASSSRYKSINDLMDSILSFLQRGDG
;
A
#
# COMPACT_ATOMS: atom_id res chain seq x y z
N MET A 1 -0.43 1.33 -18.04
CA MET A 1 -0.44 1.11 -16.57
C MET A 1 -0.05 -0.33 -16.30
N PRO A 2 0.72 -0.64 -15.25
CA PRO A 2 0.85 -2.03 -14.84
C PRO A 2 -0.54 -2.62 -14.53
N PRO A 3 -0.73 -3.94 -14.65
CA PRO A 3 -1.99 -4.60 -14.30
C PRO A 3 -2.38 -4.26 -12.86
N SER A 4 -3.69 -4.26 -12.57
CA SER A 4 -4.22 -4.04 -11.23
C SER A 4 -3.55 -4.97 -10.23
N LYS A 5 -2.96 -4.42 -9.17
CA LYS A 5 -2.35 -5.17 -8.07
C LYS A 5 -3.23 -5.09 -6.82
N ILE A 6 -3.37 -6.23 -6.15
CA ILE A 6 -3.96 -6.30 -4.80
C ILE A 6 -2.84 -5.95 -3.81
N VAL A 7 -3.04 -4.90 -3.02
CA VAL A 7 -2.07 -4.37 -2.05
C VAL A 7 -2.68 -4.30 -0.65
N PHE A 8 -1.84 -4.28 0.38
CA PHE A 8 -2.31 -4.24 1.76
C PHE A 8 -2.72 -2.80 2.15
N HIS A 9 -3.86 -2.68 2.81
CA HIS A 9 -4.40 -1.41 3.29
C HIS A 9 -4.72 -1.51 4.78
N TRP A 10 -4.24 -0.54 5.55
CA TRP A 10 -4.64 -0.33 6.94
C TRP A 10 -4.66 1.17 7.23
N HIS A 11 -5.77 1.84 6.89
CA HIS A 11 -5.93 3.28 7.07
C HIS A 11 -7.42 3.67 7.11
N GLY A 12 -7.74 4.73 7.84
CA GLY A 12 -9.07 5.37 7.84
C GLY A 12 -9.10 6.76 7.19
N GLU A 13 -7.93 7.38 6.96
CA GLU A 13 -7.78 8.72 6.42
C GLU A 13 -7.17 8.70 4.99
N THR A 14 -7.21 9.83 4.30
CA THR A 14 -6.59 10.00 2.98
C THR A 14 -5.87 11.33 2.86
N PHE A 15 -5.23 11.58 1.72
CA PHE A 15 -4.50 12.82 1.47
C PHE A 15 -4.88 13.48 0.14
N ASP A 16 -4.77 14.80 0.13
CA ASP A 16 -4.76 15.58 -1.11
C ASP A 16 -3.39 15.51 -1.78
N LEU A 17 -3.37 15.64 -3.11
CA LEU A 17 -2.13 15.72 -3.86
C LEU A 17 -1.43 17.05 -3.57
N PRO A 18 -0.16 17.03 -3.11
CA PRO A 18 0.61 18.26 -2.98
C PRO A 18 0.73 18.97 -4.34
N PRO A 19 0.71 20.31 -4.38
CA PRO A 19 0.96 21.05 -5.61
C PRO A 19 2.28 20.62 -6.27
N GLY A 20 2.24 20.31 -7.56
CA GLY A 20 3.41 19.81 -8.30
C GLY A 20 3.68 18.31 -8.18
N ALA A 21 2.87 17.55 -7.44
CA ALA A 21 2.94 16.10 -7.41
C ALA A 21 2.24 15.46 -8.63
N ILE A 22 2.83 14.38 -9.15
CA ILE A 22 2.28 13.56 -10.22
C ILE A 22 1.56 12.36 -9.59
N ARG A 23 0.27 12.21 -9.87
CA ARG A 23 -0.52 11.04 -9.41
C ARG A 23 -0.04 9.77 -10.13
N LEU A 24 0.28 8.73 -9.37
CA LEU A 24 0.74 7.44 -9.88
C LEU A 24 -0.36 6.36 -9.89
N ALA A 25 -1.30 6.41 -8.95
CA ALA A 25 -2.38 5.41 -8.84
C ALA A 25 -3.70 6.00 -8.35
N LYS A 26 -4.81 5.47 -8.87
CA LYS A 26 -6.21 5.78 -8.52
C LYS A 26 -6.98 4.47 -8.32
N SER A 27 -7.99 4.44 -7.44
CA SER A 27 -9.02 3.38 -7.42
C SER A 27 -10.44 3.97 -7.36
N GLU A 28 -11.47 3.14 -7.47
CA GLU A 28 -12.88 3.57 -7.35
C GLU A 28 -13.20 4.22 -5.99
N GLY A 29 -12.53 3.81 -4.90
CA GLY A 29 -12.80 4.30 -3.54
C GLY A 29 -11.90 5.45 -3.07
N CYS A 30 -10.82 5.77 -3.79
CA CYS A 30 -9.94 6.89 -3.42
C CYS A 30 -9.13 7.40 -4.63
N GLY A 31 -9.19 8.72 -4.85
CA GLY A 31 -8.58 9.41 -6.00
C GLY A 31 -7.05 9.41 -6.00
N ASN A 32 -6.41 9.37 -4.83
CA ASN A 32 -4.96 9.51 -4.64
C ASN A 32 -4.43 8.33 -3.83
N ARG A 33 -3.92 7.29 -4.48
CA ARG A 33 -3.33 6.13 -3.76
C ARG A 33 -1.81 6.11 -3.76
N ALA A 34 -1.22 6.77 -4.75
CA ALA A 34 0.22 6.98 -4.81
C ALA A 34 0.51 8.25 -5.62
N PHE A 35 1.59 8.95 -5.26
CA PHE A 35 2.09 10.10 -6.00
C PHE A 35 3.60 10.13 -6.04
N GLN A 36 4.15 10.86 -7.02
CA GLN A 36 5.55 11.20 -7.11
C GLN A 36 5.71 12.70 -6.95
N PHE A 37 6.71 13.14 -6.18
CA PHE A 37 7.08 14.53 -6.07
C PHE A 37 8.55 14.71 -6.46
N GLY A 38 8.79 15.53 -7.49
CA GLY A 38 10.11 15.62 -8.12
C GLY A 38 10.60 14.26 -8.64
N ARG A 39 11.88 13.96 -8.48
CA ARG A 39 12.51 12.73 -9.01
C ARG A 39 12.77 11.64 -7.97
N ARG A 40 12.76 11.98 -6.67
CA ARG A 40 13.24 11.10 -5.60
C ARG A 40 12.24 10.89 -4.46
N VAL A 41 11.00 11.35 -4.61
CA VAL A 41 9.96 11.19 -3.60
C VAL A 41 8.76 10.47 -4.19
N ILE A 42 8.36 9.37 -3.55
CA ILE A 42 7.13 8.65 -3.84
C ILE A 42 6.35 8.53 -2.52
N GLY A 43 5.08 8.93 -2.53
CA GLY A 43 4.14 8.72 -1.43
C GLY A 43 3.17 7.60 -1.78
N LEU A 44 2.92 6.69 -0.82
CA LEU A 44 2.01 5.56 -0.96
C LEU A 44 1.00 5.57 0.19
N GLN A 45 -0.29 5.37 -0.11
CA GLN A 45 -1.32 5.18 0.92
C GLN A 45 -1.40 3.72 1.40
N PHE A 46 -0.90 2.79 0.59
CA PHE A 46 -0.93 1.36 0.85
C PHE A 46 0.43 0.84 1.29
N HIS A 47 0.43 -0.32 1.94
CA HIS A 47 1.61 -0.94 2.49
C HIS A 47 2.12 -2.02 1.53
N LEU A 48 3.29 -1.80 0.96
CA LEU A 48 3.98 -2.78 0.12
C LEU A 48 5.02 -3.59 0.89
N GLU A 49 5.37 -3.13 2.08
CA GLU A 49 6.33 -3.70 3.02
C GLU A 49 5.73 -4.82 3.88
N THR A 50 4.41 -5.00 3.85
CA THR A 50 3.72 -5.96 4.71
C THR A 50 4.20 -7.39 4.44
N THR A 51 4.45 -8.12 5.51
CA THR A 51 4.78 -9.55 5.53
C THR A 51 3.67 -10.32 6.26
N PRO A 52 3.60 -11.66 6.14
CA PRO A 52 2.67 -12.46 6.94
C PRO A 52 2.83 -12.24 8.45
N LYS A 53 4.07 -12.02 8.92
CA LYS A 53 4.35 -11.76 10.33
C LYS A 53 3.82 -10.40 10.75
N SER A 54 4.14 -9.34 10.01
CA SER A 54 3.68 -7.99 10.35
C SER A 54 2.16 -7.85 10.23
N ALA A 55 1.52 -8.54 9.29
CA ALA A 55 0.06 -8.56 9.19
C ALA A 55 -0.59 -9.15 10.47
N ARG A 56 -0.05 -10.26 10.99
CA ARG A 56 -0.50 -10.83 12.28
C ARG A 56 -0.27 -9.87 13.44
N GLU A 57 0.89 -9.20 13.47
CA GLU A 57 1.20 -8.24 14.53
C GLU A 57 0.27 -7.02 14.49
N ILE A 58 -0.06 -6.50 13.31
CA ILE A 58 -1.02 -5.40 13.15
C ILE A 58 -2.40 -5.82 13.65
N VAL A 59 -2.91 -6.96 13.17
CA VAL A 59 -4.21 -7.50 13.62
C VAL A 59 -4.24 -7.69 15.14
N SER A 60 -3.19 -8.28 15.71
CA SER A 60 -3.14 -8.55 17.16
C SER A 60 -3.07 -7.28 18.01
N ASN A 61 -2.38 -6.23 17.56
CA ASN A 61 -2.20 -5.00 18.36
C ASN A 61 -3.29 -3.96 18.10
N CYS A 62 -3.93 -4.01 16.94
CA CYS A 62 -4.95 -3.06 16.49
C CYS A 62 -6.30 -3.75 16.22
N HIS A 63 -6.58 -4.86 16.90
CA HIS A 63 -7.80 -5.65 16.71
C HIS A 63 -9.07 -4.80 16.86
N ASP A 64 -9.07 -3.85 17.79
CA ASP A 64 -10.21 -2.94 18.05
C ASP A 64 -10.56 -2.03 16.85
N GLU A 65 -9.65 -1.89 15.88
CA GLU A 65 -9.90 -1.14 14.64
C GLU A 65 -10.63 -1.97 13.57
N LEU A 66 -10.77 -3.30 13.75
CA LEU A 66 -11.49 -4.20 12.84
C LEU A 66 -13.01 -4.09 13.01
N VAL A 67 -13.53 -2.88 12.84
CA VAL A 67 -14.96 -2.59 12.87
C VAL A 67 -15.59 -2.97 11.52
N PRO A 68 -16.63 -3.83 11.49
CA PRO A 68 -17.26 -4.25 10.25
C PRO A 68 -17.72 -3.06 9.39
N SER A 69 -17.21 -2.99 8.16
CA SER A 69 -17.51 -1.94 7.20
C SER A 69 -17.27 -2.45 5.77
N ARG A 70 -17.78 -1.73 4.77
CA ARG A 70 -17.73 -2.13 3.35
C ARG A 70 -16.33 -2.49 2.83
N TYR A 71 -15.29 -1.86 3.39
CA TYR A 71 -13.90 -2.03 2.96
C TYR A 71 -12.97 -2.56 4.05
N VAL A 72 -13.52 -2.97 5.20
CA VAL A 72 -12.76 -3.60 6.28
C VAL A 72 -12.99 -5.11 6.16
N GLN A 73 -11.92 -5.85 5.87
CA GLN A 73 -11.97 -7.31 5.78
C GLN A 73 -12.04 -7.92 7.18
N ALA A 74 -12.64 -9.11 7.29
CA ALA A 74 -12.61 -9.87 8.54
C ALA A 74 -11.17 -10.34 8.85
N GLU A 75 -10.86 -10.56 10.13
CA GLU A 75 -9.55 -11.03 10.58
C GLU A 75 -9.11 -12.29 9.82
N GLU A 76 -10.01 -13.27 9.66
CA GLU A 76 -9.71 -14.54 8.99
C GLU A 76 -9.37 -14.33 7.52
N GLU A 77 -9.99 -13.35 6.86
CA GLU A 77 -9.71 -13.00 5.47
C GLU A 77 -8.33 -12.33 5.33
N ILE A 78 -7.97 -11.46 6.28
CA ILE A 78 -6.66 -10.79 6.31
C ILE A 78 -5.55 -11.82 6.52
N LEU A 79 -5.73 -12.71 7.50
CA LEU A 79 -4.70 -13.67 7.90
C LEU A 79 -4.60 -14.90 6.97
N SER A 80 -5.63 -15.19 6.17
CA SER A 80 -5.61 -16.25 5.15
C SER A 80 -4.95 -15.85 3.83
N ALA A 81 -4.45 -14.61 3.71
CA ALA A 81 -3.72 -14.17 2.53
C ALA A 81 -2.49 -15.05 2.25
N SER A 82 -2.34 -15.50 1.01
CA SER A 82 -1.23 -16.37 0.62
C SER A 82 0.12 -15.64 0.67
N SER A 83 1.20 -16.37 0.98
CA SER A 83 2.57 -15.83 0.93
C SER A 83 2.93 -15.22 -0.43
N SER A 84 2.34 -15.72 -1.53
CA SER A 84 2.53 -15.16 -2.88
C SER A 84 1.97 -13.74 -3.03
N ARG A 85 0.90 -13.38 -2.30
CA ARG A 85 0.33 -12.04 -2.32
C ARG A 85 1.29 -11.05 -1.66
N TYR A 86 1.84 -11.40 -0.50
CA TYR A 86 2.88 -10.63 0.17
C TYR A 86 4.13 -10.48 -0.70
N LYS A 87 4.60 -11.57 -1.31
CA LYS A 87 5.74 -11.52 -2.22
C LYS A 87 5.50 -10.54 -3.38
N SER A 88 4.30 -10.56 -3.99
CA SER A 88 4.00 -9.69 -5.14
C SER A 88 4.03 -8.19 -4.82
N ILE A 89 3.68 -7.81 -3.58
CA ILE A 89 3.72 -6.42 -3.13
C ILE A 89 5.14 -6.03 -2.69
N ASN A 90 5.89 -6.95 -2.06
CA ASN A 90 7.29 -6.71 -1.71
C ASN A 90 8.16 -6.55 -2.97
N ASP A 91 7.97 -7.38 -4.00
CA ASP A 91 8.67 -7.24 -5.29
C ASP A 91 8.38 -5.89 -5.97
N LEU A 92 7.17 -5.33 -5.76
CA LEU A 92 6.84 -3.98 -6.22
C LEU A 92 7.58 -2.91 -5.41
N MET A 93 7.68 -3.09 -4.08
CA MET A 93 8.46 -2.19 -3.23
C MET A 93 9.92 -2.16 -3.69
N ASP A 94 10.52 -3.32 -3.95
CA ASP A 94 11.89 -3.42 -4.45
C ASP A 94 12.08 -2.67 -5.77
N SER A 95 11.09 -2.75 -6.67
CA SER A 95 11.10 -2.02 -7.94
C SER A 95 11.03 -0.49 -7.72
N ILE A 96 10.21 -0.04 -6.77
CA ILE A 96 10.10 1.38 -6.40
C ILE A 96 11.39 1.90 -5.78
N LEU A 97 11.96 1.15 -4.82
CA LEU A 97 13.21 1.51 -4.16
C LEU A 97 14.37 1.55 -5.17
N SER A 98 14.44 0.55 -6.06
CA SER A 98 15.42 0.53 -7.15
C SER A 98 15.28 1.74 -8.07
N PHE A 99 14.05 2.15 -8.39
CA PHE A 99 13.80 3.36 -9.17
C PHE A 99 14.28 4.63 -8.47
N LEU A 100 14.01 4.77 -7.17
CA LEU A 100 14.42 5.93 -6.36
C LEU A 100 15.94 6.01 -6.17
N GLN A 101 16.61 4.86 -6.07
CA GLN A 101 18.07 4.78 -5.91
C GLN A 101 18.84 5.08 -7.20
N ARG A 102 18.23 4.92 -8.38
CA ARG A 102 18.85 5.23 -9.68
C ARG A 102 19.10 6.72 -9.94
N GLY A 103 18.93 7.58 -8.94
CA GLY A 103 19.14 9.02 -9.10
C GLY A 103 20.62 9.37 -9.32
N ASP A 104 20.94 9.57 -10.61
CA ASP A 104 22.08 10.22 -11.27
C ASP A 104 23.44 10.14 -10.58
N GLY A 105 24.36 9.41 -11.22
CA GLY A 105 25.68 9.98 -11.51
C GLY A 105 25.60 11.01 -12.63
#